data_AF-A0A255DHX3-F1
#
_entry.id   AF-A0A255DHX3-F1
#
_cell.length_a   1.000
_cell.length_b   1.000
_cell.length_c   1.000
_cell.angle_alpha   90.00
_cell.angle_beta   90.00
_cell.angle_gamma   90.00
#
_symmetry.space_group_name_H-M   'P 1'
#
loop_
_entity.id
_entity.type
_entity.pdbx_description
1 polymer ?
#
loop_
_entity_poly.entity_id
_entity_poly.type
_entity_poly.pdbx_seq_one_letter_code
_entity_poly.pdbx_strand_id
1 'polypeptide(L)'
;MVDNRACPTRFHLQGNWLLRAVSSAVMRTRLLAAIAAGAVSIPGLAACASTPAPGEPTQSSPAGAASTPTPTPTPTQNPYGIGTIDPPPPGQPVLTVSGGNTPLALTLDQLNELGRTTVALDEPFVKRRETYSGVPLAVVLGKAGIPDSATVDTVGLDDYHYVSAAKPMIESRALIATQRDGTPIPYDQGGPIRIVFPDGTPLSSVLDAWNWSLAAIKVKTPGGPAS
;
A
#
# COMPACT_ATOMS: atom_id res chain seq x y z
N MET A 1 -9.11 -69.45 -4.60
CA MET A 1 -7.96 -70.35 -4.84
C MET A 1 -7.00 -69.57 -5.71
N VAL A 2 -5.80 -69.16 -5.32
CA VAL A 2 -4.87 -69.56 -4.26
C VAL A 2 -4.15 -68.28 -3.80
N ASP A 3 -4.01 -68.17 -2.49
CA ASP A 3 -3.13 -67.23 -1.78
C ASP A 3 -1.73 -67.88 -1.69
N ASN A 4 -0.65 -67.14 -1.89
CA ASN A 4 0.55 -67.27 -1.04
C ASN A 4 1.65 -66.23 -1.31
N ARG A 5 1.86 -65.39 -0.28
CA ARG A 5 3.13 -65.14 0.45
C ARG A 5 4.28 -64.45 -0.30
N ALA A 6 4.61 -63.21 0.10
CA ALA A 6 5.57 -62.82 1.17
C ALA A 6 6.93 -62.43 0.54
N CYS A 7 7.74 -61.47 0.99
CA CYS A 7 7.92 -60.79 2.28
C CYS A 7 8.67 -59.44 2.00
N PRO A 8 8.89 -58.57 3.00
CA PRO A 8 9.09 -57.13 2.87
C PRO A 8 10.56 -56.70 2.89
N THR A 9 10.82 -55.49 2.39
CA THR A 9 12.09 -54.80 2.69
C THR A 9 11.81 -53.55 3.50
N ARG A 10 12.03 -53.69 4.81
CA ARG A 10 12.34 -52.62 5.76
C ARG A 10 13.45 -51.74 5.16
N PHE A 11 13.21 -50.43 5.03
CA PHE A 11 14.28 -49.45 5.08
C PHE A 11 14.03 -48.54 6.28
N HIS A 12 14.74 -48.88 7.36
CA HIS A 12 15.03 -48.00 8.48
C HIS A 12 16.11 -47.03 7.98
N LEU A 13 15.78 -45.75 7.82
CA LEU A 13 16.77 -44.68 7.89
C LEU A 13 16.23 -43.62 8.84
N GLN A 14 16.63 -43.82 10.09
CA GLN A 14 16.73 -42.78 11.09
C GLN A 14 17.58 -41.63 10.56
N GLY A 15 17.07 -40.42 10.66
CA GLY A 15 17.79 -39.18 10.38
C GLY A 15 17.36 -38.11 11.35
N ASN A 16 18.16 -37.93 12.40
CA ASN A 16 18.03 -36.95 13.47
C ASN A 16 17.61 -35.55 12.95
N TRP A 17 16.41 -35.11 13.33
CA TRP A 17 16.09 -33.69 13.38
C TRP A 17 16.71 -33.11 14.66
N LEU A 18 17.96 -32.67 14.54
CA LEU A 18 18.60 -31.85 15.56
C LEU A 18 17.89 -30.51 15.63
N LEU A 19 17.08 -30.34 16.68
CA LEU A 19 16.70 -29.03 17.21
C LEU A 19 17.98 -28.23 17.45
N ARG A 20 18.19 -27.18 16.65
CA ARG A 20 19.04 -26.05 17.04
C ARG A 20 18.13 -24.85 17.24
N ALA A 21 17.56 -24.78 18.43
CA ALA A 21 17.26 -23.50 19.05
C ALA A 21 18.59 -22.79 19.29
N VAL A 22 18.81 -21.64 18.65
CA VAL A 22 19.87 -20.71 19.02
C VAL A 22 19.22 -19.35 19.25
N SER A 23 19.00 -19.11 20.54
CA SER A 23 19.22 -17.87 21.26
C SER A 23 18.63 -16.58 20.67
N SER A 24 17.54 -16.14 21.32
CA SER A 24 17.20 -14.74 21.52
C SER A 24 18.43 -13.92 21.91
N ALA A 25 18.84 -12.97 21.06
CA ALA A 25 19.72 -11.89 21.46
C ALA A 25 18.88 -10.72 21.96
N VAL A 26 18.62 -10.73 23.27
CA VAL A 26 18.17 -9.57 24.04
C VAL A 26 19.33 -8.56 24.04
N MET A 27 19.24 -7.50 23.24
CA MET A 27 20.16 -6.36 23.39
C MET A 27 19.52 -5.33 24.32
N ARG A 28 19.87 -5.45 25.60
CA ARG A 28 19.56 -4.50 26.67
C ARG A 28 20.75 -3.56 26.86
N THR A 29 20.42 -2.27 27.01
CA THR A 29 21.19 -1.24 27.75
C THR A 29 22.35 -0.63 26.94
N ARG A 30 22.40 0.69 26.72
CA ARG A 30 22.75 1.70 27.73
C ARG A 30 22.01 3.03 27.57
N LEU A 31 21.51 3.51 28.72
CA LEU A 31 21.17 4.89 29.01
C LEU A 31 22.33 5.84 28.64
N LEU A 32 21.99 6.98 28.06
CA LEU A 32 22.62 8.26 28.36
C LEU A 32 21.51 9.28 28.61
N ALA A 33 21.39 9.67 29.88
CA ALA A 33 20.62 10.82 30.31
C ALA A 33 21.40 12.09 29.97
N ALA A 34 20.73 13.08 29.39
CA ALA A 34 21.17 14.47 29.42
C ALA A 34 19.99 15.30 29.90
N ILE A 35 20.12 15.74 31.15
CA ILE A 35 19.26 16.67 31.85
C ILE A 35 19.58 18.06 31.32
N ALA A 36 18.59 18.79 30.80
CA ALA A 36 18.65 20.24 30.72
C ALA A 36 17.34 20.80 31.28
N ALA A 37 17.44 21.31 32.50
CA ALA A 37 16.40 22.05 33.18
C ALA A 37 16.18 23.40 32.47
N GLY A 38 14.92 23.76 32.25
CA GLY A 38 14.52 25.05 31.73
C GLY A 38 13.10 25.37 32.17
N ALA A 39 12.94 25.68 33.46
CA ALA A 39 11.71 26.20 34.03
C ALA A 39 11.60 27.70 33.72
N VAL A 40 10.53 28.12 33.04
CA VAL A 40 10.01 29.49 33.15
C VAL A 40 8.50 29.39 33.34
N SER A 41 8.08 29.73 34.55
CA SER A 41 6.70 29.95 34.95
C SER A 41 6.39 31.43 34.82
N ILE A 42 5.26 31.79 34.21
CA ILE A 42 4.62 33.10 34.42
C ILE A 42 3.14 32.84 34.77
N PRO A 43 2.68 33.21 35.97
CA PRO A 43 1.26 33.25 36.32
C PRO A 43 0.70 34.63 35.94
N GLY A 44 -0.54 34.66 35.45
CA GLY A 44 -1.21 35.91 35.11
C GLY A 44 -2.72 35.76 35.06
N LEU A 45 -3.35 35.96 36.21
CA LEU A 45 -4.80 36.12 36.43
C LEU A 45 -5.37 37.26 35.57
N ALA A 46 -6.58 37.08 35.04
CA ALA A 46 -7.68 38.04 35.18
C ALA A 46 -8.93 37.54 34.43
N ALA A 47 -9.91 37.12 35.22
CA ALA A 47 -11.29 37.03 34.81
C ALA A 47 -11.87 38.43 34.59
N CYS A 48 -12.63 38.62 33.52
CA CYS A 48 -13.69 39.62 33.46
C CYS A 48 -14.91 38.98 32.79
N ALA A 49 -15.86 38.58 33.62
CA ALA A 49 -17.24 38.35 33.21
C ALA A 49 -17.97 39.69 33.24
N SER A 50 -18.77 39.97 32.20
CA SER A 50 -19.78 41.03 32.22
C SER A 50 -21.06 40.51 31.56
N THR A 51 -22.11 40.37 32.39
CA THR A 51 -23.51 40.05 32.05
C THR A 51 -24.25 41.34 31.58
N PRO A 52 -25.55 41.32 31.18
CA PRO A 52 -26.02 41.91 29.92
C PRO A 52 -26.91 43.16 30.11
N ALA A 53 -27.30 43.83 29.03
CA ALA A 53 -28.46 44.73 29.02
C ALA A 53 -29.09 44.87 27.61
N PRO A 54 -30.39 45.21 27.50
CA PRO A 54 -31.27 44.82 26.40
C PRO A 54 -31.56 45.94 25.39
N GLY A 55 -31.95 45.56 24.17
CA GLY A 55 -32.48 46.48 23.16
C GLY A 55 -32.69 45.82 21.80
N GLU A 56 -33.87 45.23 21.59
CA GLU A 56 -34.47 44.97 20.27
C GLU A 56 -35.14 46.26 19.74
N PRO A 57 -35.67 46.31 18.49
CA PRO A 57 -35.57 45.38 17.35
C PRO A 57 -35.01 46.10 16.08
N THR A 58 -34.71 45.46 14.93
CA THR A 58 -35.66 45.23 13.82
C THR A 58 -34.93 44.61 12.61
N GLN A 59 -35.66 43.79 11.84
CA GLN A 59 -35.58 43.55 10.37
C GLN A 59 -34.69 42.43 9.79
N SER A 60 -35.34 41.27 9.61
CA SER A 60 -35.46 40.41 8.42
C SER A 60 -34.44 40.52 7.25
N SER A 61 -33.67 39.46 7.01
CA SER A 61 -33.67 38.66 5.75
C SER A 61 -32.64 37.52 5.79
N PRO A 62 -32.91 36.36 5.16
CA PRO A 62 -31.95 35.26 5.05
C PRO A 62 -31.09 35.45 3.78
N ALA A 63 -29.77 35.42 3.92
CA ALA A 63 -28.85 35.40 2.79
C ALA A 63 -27.81 34.29 2.99
N GLY A 64 -27.95 33.26 2.15
CA GLY A 64 -26.90 32.40 1.61
C GLY A 64 -25.81 31.91 2.56
N ALA A 65 -25.85 30.62 2.88
CA ALA A 65 -24.66 29.87 3.25
C ALA A 65 -23.61 30.02 2.13
N ALA A 66 -22.57 30.81 2.39
CA ALA A 66 -21.42 30.93 1.52
C ALA A 66 -20.57 29.67 1.69
N SER A 67 -20.68 28.75 0.73
CA SER A 67 -19.76 27.63 0.57
C SER A 67 -18.34 28.17 0.42
N THR A 68 -17.45 27.81 1.33
CA THR A 68 -16.02 28.04 1.18
C THR A 68 -15.54 27.29 -0.07
N PRO A 69 -14.83 27.93 -1.03
CA PRO A 69 -14.32 27.22 -2.19
C PRO A 69 -13.24 26.23 -1.73
N THR A 70 -13.43 24.94 -2.06
CA THR A 70 -12.38 23.93 -2.01
C THR A 70 -11.19 24.41 -2.85
N PRO A 71 -9.95 24.41 -2.34
CA PRO A 71 -8.79 24.81 -3.13
C PRO A 71 -8.62 23.85 -4.31
N THR A 72 -8.68 24.38 -5.53
CA THR A 72 -8.34 23.66 -6.75
C THR A 72 -6.85 23.29 -6.69
N PRO A 73 -6.48 21.99 -6.76
CA PRO A 73 -5.08 21.61 -6.81
C PRO A 73 -4.41 22.21 -8.04
N THR A 74 -3.23 22.80 -7.85
CA THR A 74 -2.41 23.34 -8.93
C THR A 74 -1.90 22.20 -9.80
N PRO A 75 -2.02 22.27 -11.14
CA PRO A 75 -1.55 21.21 -12.02
C PRO A 75 -0.03 21.05 -11.88
N THR A 76 0.39 19.87 -11.43
CA THR A 76 1.79 19.46 -11.45
C THR A 76 2.12 19.03 -12.87
N GLN A 77 3.26 19.46 -13.41
CA GLN A 77 3.64 19.19 -14.80
C GLN A 77 3.93 17.69 -15.01
N ASN A 78 3.28 17.10 -16.01
CA ASN A 78 3.38 15.68 -16.34
C ASN A 78 4.82 15.28 -16.77
N PRO A 79 5.52 14.37 -16.05
CA PRO A 79 6.82 13.84 -16.46
C PRO A 79 6.81 13.06 -17.78
N TYR A 80 5.64 12.68 -18.31
CA TYR A 80 5.44 12.04 -19.61
C TYR A 80 5.09 13.02 -20.74
N GLY A 81 5.04 14.33 -20.49
CA GLY A 81 4.89 15.36 -21.54
C GLY A 81 3.52 15.41 -22.26
N ILE A 82 2.56 14.60 -21.81
CA ILE A 82 1.19 14.57 -22.32
C ILE A 82 0.33 15.48 -21.42
N GLY A 83 -0.72 16.09 -21.95
CA GLY A 83 -1.65 16.89 -21.14
C GLY A 83 -2.30 16.08 -20.02
N THR A 84 -3.18 16.71 -19.23
CA THR A 84 -4.00 16.02 -18.23
C THR A 84 -4.70 14.82 -18.87
N ILE A 85 -4.39 13.61 -18.38
CA ILE A 85 -5.08 12.39 -18.82
C ILE A 85 -6.29 12.20 -17.90
N ASP A 86 -7.47 12.08 -18.51
CA ASP A 86 -8.72 11.90 -17.78
C ASP A 86 -8.73 10.58 -17.00
N PRO A 87 -9.35 10.55 -15.79
CA PRO A 87 -9.60 9.31 -15.03
C PRO A 87 -10.26 8.24 -15.92
N PRO A 88 -10.03 6.94 -15.65
CA PRO A 88 -10.69 5.89 -16.40
C PRO A 88 -12.22 6.04 -16.25
N PRO A 89 -13.01 5.86 -17.32
CA PRO A 89 -14.45 5.97 -17.24
C PRO A 89 -15.00 5.07 -16.13
N PRO A 90 -16.00 5.52 -15.35
CA PRO A 90 -16.65 4.68 -14.35
C PRO A 90 -17.05 3.33 -14.95
N GLY A 91 -16.74 2.25 -14.26
CA GLY A 91 -17.04 0.88 -14.72
C GLY A 91 -15.96 0.20 -15.55
N GLN A 92 -14.88 0.89 -15.93
CA GLN A 92 -13.73 0.25 -16.59
C GLN A 92 -12.74 -0.33 -15.56
N PRO A 93 -12.18 -1.52 -15.80
CA PRO A 93 -11.13 -2.07 -14.95
C PRO A 93 -9.87 -1.20 -14.97
N VAL A 94 -9.31 -0.93 -13.78
CA VAL A 94 -7.99 -0.31 -13.61
C VAL A 94 -6.91 -1.33 -13.25
N LEU A 95 -7.31 -2.49 -12.73
CA LEU A 95 -6.42 -3.59 -12.41
C LEU A 95 -6.99 -4.91 -12.92
N THR A 96 -6.18 -5.62 -13.70
CA THR A 96 -6.45 -7.02 -14.06
C THR A 96 -5.51 -7.95 -13.30
N VAL A 97 -6.01 -9.07 -12.81
CA VAL A 97 -5.21 -10.09 -12.11
C VAL A 97 -5.52 -11.45 -12.70
N SER A 98 -4.48 -12.17 -13.15
CA SER A 98 -4.64 -13.42 -13.89
C SER A 98 -3.62 -14.49 -13.52
N GLY A 99 -3.95 -15.75 -13.80
CA GLY A 99 -3.10 -16.90 -13.51
C GLY A 99 -3.23 -17.48 -12.10
N GLY A 100 -4.13 -16.91 -11.27
CA GLY A 100 -4.68 -17.57 -10.09
C GLY A 100 -5.97 -18.34 -10.41
N ASN A 101 -6.62 -18.88 -9.38
CA ASN A 101 -7.87 -19.64 -9.54
C ASN A 101 -9.09 -18.75 -9.80
N THR A 102 -9.00 -17.45 -9.48
CA THR A 102 -10.08 -16.48 -9.66
C THR A 102 -9.53 -15.26 -10.42
N PRO A 103 -9.68 -15.18 -11.74
CA PRO A 103 -9.32 -13.98 -12.50
C PRO A 103 -10.10 -12.76 -12.00
N LEU A 104 -9.43 -11.62 -11.87
CA LEU A 104 -10.03 -10.35 -11.45
C LEU A 104 -9.90 -9.29 -12.54
N ALA A 105 -10.95 -8.50 -12.74
CA ALA A 105 -10.95 -7.27 -13.50
C ALA A 105 -11.64 -6.21 -12.64
N LEU A 106 -10.84 -5.48 -11.86
CA LEU A 106 -11.33 -4.58 -10.82
C LEU A 106 -11.39 -3.16 -11.34
N THR A 107 -12.55 -2.53 -11.22
CA THR A 107 -12.67 -1.07 -11.30
C THR A 107 -11.98 -0.42 -10.10
N LEU A 108 -11.76 0.90 -10.17
CA LEU A 108 -11.15 1.63 -9.04
C LEU A 108 -11.98 1.50 -7.75
N ASP A 109 -13.32 1.54 -7.87
CA ASP A 109 -14.23 1.39 -6.74
C ASP A 109 -14.15 -0.02 -6.15
N GLN A 110 -14.23 -1.05 -7.00
CA GLN A 110 -14.11 -2.45 -6.58
C GLN A 110 -12.77 -2.74 -5.91
N LEU A 111 -11.68 -2.12 -6.38
CA LEU A 111 -10.38 -2.22 -5.74
C LEU A 111 -10.44 -1.61 -4.34
N ASN A 112 -10.92 -0.38 -4.20
CA ASN A 112 -11.04 0.29 -2.92
C ASN A 112 -11.95 -0.45 -1.90
N GLU A 113 -12.96 -1.17 -2.38
CA GLU A 113 -13.84 -2.01 -1.57
C GLU A 113 -13.14 -3.25 -0.97
N LEU A 114 -11.98 -3.65 -1.49
CA LEU A 114 -11.20 -4.75 -0.91
C LEU A 114 -10.56 -4.40 0.45
N GLY A 115 -10.62 -3.14 0.84
CA GLY A 115 -10.07 -2.62 2.08
C GLY A 115 -8.91 -1.67 1.84
N ARG A 116 -8.79 -0.66 2.71
CA ARG A 116 -7.80 0.41 2.59
C ARG A 116 -6.84 0.43 3.76
N THR A 117 -5.56 0.60 3.47
CA THR A 117 -4.49 0.90 4.41
C THR A 117 -3.80 2.20 4.01
N THR A 118 -3.37 2.98 4.99
CA THR A 118 -2.63 4.24 4.80
C THR A 118 -1.24 4.11 5.40
N VAL A 119 -0.22 4.53 4.65
CA VAL A 119 1.18 4.50 5.07
C VAL A 119 1.85 5.83 4.74
N ALA A 120 2.62 6.37 5.67
CA ALA A 120 3.60 7.41 5.35
C ALA A 120 4.92 6.73 4.99
N LEU A 121 5.54 7.14 3.90
CA LEU A 121 6.81 6.59 3.39
C LEU A 121 7.67 7.66 2.73
N ASP A 122 8.95 7.36 2.54
CA ASP A 122 9.86 8.19 1.76
C ASP A 122 9.78 7.77 0.29
N GLU A 123 9.26 8.65 -0.56
CA GLU A 123 9.13 8.41 -2.00
C GLU A 123 10.52 8.57 -2.66
N PRO A 124 11.11 7.49 -3.22
CA PRO A 124 12.53 7.49 -3.57
C PRO A 124 12.87 8.27 -4.85
N PHE A 125 11.90 8.54 -5.72
CA PHE A 125 12.08 9.22 -7.00
C PHE A 125 12.00 10.75 -6.85
N VAL A 126 11.09 11.24 -6.01
CA VAL A 126 10.96 12.68 -5.71
C VAL A 126 11.63 13.09 -4.40
N LYS A 127 12.10 12.13 -3.59
CA LYS A 127 12.83 12.32 -2.32
C LYS A 127 12.02 13.13 -1.31
N ARG A 128 10.74 12.78 -1.15
CA ARG A 128 9.82 13.43 -0.21
C ARG A 128 9.11 12.42 0.67
N ARG A 129 8.77 12.87 1.88
CA ARG A 129 7.85 12.17 2.77
C ARG A 129 6.43 12.38 2.28
N GLU A 130 5.75 11.30 1.88
CA GLU A 130 4.39 11.35 1.33
C GLU A 130 3.51 10.30 2.01
N THR A 131 2.20 10.53 2.03
CA THR A 131 1.22 9.59 2.58
C THR A 131 0.47 8.90 1.46
N TYR A 132 0.56 7.58 1.38
CA TYR A 132 -0.17 6.78 0.40
C TYR A 132 -1.30 6.00 1.04
N SER A 133 -2.44 5.91 0.35
CA SER A 133 -3.55 5.07 0.74
C SER A 133 -3.96 4.15 -0.40
N GLY A 134 -4.30 2.91 -0.09
CA GLY A 134 -4.63 1.90 -1.09
C GLY A 134 -4.90 0.52 -0.50
N VAL A 135 -4.82 -0.50 -1.34
CA VAL A 135 -5.14 -1.88 -0.96
C VAL A 135 -3.85 -2.67 -0.77
N PRO A 136 -3.66 -3.43 0.32
CA PRO A 136 -2.52 -4.31 0.44
C PRO A 136 -2.48 -5.32 -0.71
N LEU A 137 -1.34 -5.48 -1.38
CA LEU A 137 -1.17 -6.41 -2.49
C LEU A 137 -1.57 -7.84 -2.10
N ALA A 138 -1.23 -8.25 -0.87
CA ALA A 138 -1.59 -9.56 -0.33
C ALA A 138 -3.10 -9.84 -0.36
N VAL A 139 -3.94 -8.83 -0.13
CA VAL A 139 -5.41 -8.97 -0.19
C VAL A 139 -5.88 -9.24 -1.62
N VAL A 140 -5.30 -8.52 -2.59
CA VAL A 140 -5.62 -8.69 -4.02
C VAL A 140 -5.18 -10.07 -4.51
N LEU A 141 -3.95 -10.48 -4.19
CA LEU A 141 -3.43 -11.81 -4.55
C LEU A 141 -4.24 -12.93 -3.92
N GLY A 142 -4.58 -12.80 -2.63
CA GLY A 142 -5.44 -13.75 -1.92
C GLY A 142 -6.81 -13.88 -2.56
N LYS A 143 -7.44 -12.76 -2.97
CA LYS A 143 -8.73 -12.78 -3.66
C LYS A 143 -8.66 -13.41 -5.06
N ALA A 144 -7.53 -13.28 -5.74
CA ALA A 144 -7.28 -13.94 -7.02
C ALA A 144 -6.92 -15.44 -6.87
N GLY A 145 -6.70 -15.92 -5.64
CA GLY A 145 -6.22 -17.27 -5.37
C GLY A 145 -4.77 -17.50 -5.85
N ILE A 146 -3.93 -16.47 -5.82
CA ILE A 146 -2.51 -16.54 -6.16
C ILE A 146 -1.72 -16.83 -4.88
N PRO A 147 -0.96 -17.94 -4.80
CA PRO A 147 -0.17 -18.25 -3.62
C PRO A 147 1.10 -17.38 -3.54
N ASP A 148 1.59 -17.14 -2.33
CA ASP A 148 2.81 -16.38 -2.07
C ASP A 148 4.06 -16.96 -2.76
N SER A 149 4.04 -18.26 -3.08
CA SER A 149 5.11 -18.95 -3.81
C SER A 149 5.08 -18.70 -5.32
N ALA A 150 4.05 -18.03 -5.86
CA ALA A 150 3.96 -17.74 -7.29
C ALA A 150 4.99 -16.69 -7.71
N THR A 151 5.51 -16.84 -8.92
CA THR A 151 6.19 -15.76 -9.63
C THR A 151 5.13 -14.91 -10.32
N VAL A 152 5.13 -13.61 -10.06
CA VAL A 152 4.20 -12.64 -10.65
C VAL A 152 4.96 -11.64 -11.51
N ASP A 153 4.28 -11.14 -12.52
CA ASP A 153 4.71 -10.11 -13.45
C ASP A 153 3.72 -8.95 -13.30
N THR A 154 4.19 -7.84 -12.72
CA THR A 154 3.44 -6.60 -12.63
C THR A 154 3.68 -5.78 -13.88
N VAL A 155 2.61 -5.27 -14.47
CA VAL A 155 2.64 -4.57 -15.75
C VAL A 155 2.05 -3.19 -15.60
N GLY A 156 2.81 -2.16 -15.99
CA GLY A 156 2.35 -0.77 -16.10
C GLY A 156 1.53 -0.52 -17.37
N LEU A 157 0.84 0.62 -17.42
CA LEU A 157 0.14 1.10 -18.63
C LEU A 157 1.09 1.43 -19.79
N ASP A 158 2.37 1.63 -19.50
CA ASP A 158 3.46 1.87 -20.44
C ASP A 158 4.19 0.57 -20.84
N ASP A 159 3.58 -0.60 -20.56
CA ASP A 159 4.18 -1.92 -20.74
C ASP A 159 5.48 -2.12 -19.93
N TYR A 160 5.71 -1.34 -18.87
CA TYR A 160 6.81 -1.63 -17.93
C TYR A 160 6.51 -2.92 -17.17
N HIS A 161 7.50 -3.82 -17.09
CA HIS A 161 7.39 -5.12 -16.45
C HIS A 161 8.32 -5.25 -15.25
N TYR A 162 7.79 -5.73 -14.12
CA TYR A 162 8.60 -6.18 -12.99
C TYR A 162 8.18 -7.60 -12.59
N VAL A 163 9.12 -8.54 -12.72
CA VAL A 163 8.91 -9.96 -12.40
C VAL A 163 9.57 -10.29 -11.07
N SER A 164 8.79 -10.82 -10.12
CA SER A 164 9.27 -11.21 -8.80
C SER A 164 8.45 -12.35 -8.21
N ALA A 165 8.99 -13.04 -7.22
CA ALA A 165 8.16 -13.88 -6.37
C ALA A 165 7.16 -12.99 -5.60
N ALA A 166 5.93 -13.48 -5.40
CA ALA A 166 4.92 -12.74 -4.66
C ALA A 166 5.32 -12.53 -3.19
N LYS A 167 5.96 -13.52 -2.56
CA LYS A 167 6.36 -13.52 -1.15
C LYS A 167 7.18 -12.27 -0.73
N PRO A 168 8.29 -11.89 -1.40
CA PRO A 168 9.00 -10.64 -1.09
C PRO A 168 8.13 -9.37 -1.14
N MET A 169 7.18 -9.31 -2.07
CA MET A 169 6.26 -8.17 -2.16
C MET A 169 5.27 -8.14 -0.99
N ILE A 170 4.77 -9.31 -0.59
CA ILE A 170 3.89 -9.48 0.56
C ILE A 170 4.63 -9.17 1.88
N GLU A 171 5.83 -9.71 2.06
CA GLU A 171 6.68 -9.45 3.23
C GLU A 171 7.10 -7.98 3.31
N SER A 172 7.24 -7.32 2.16
CA SER A 172 7.48 -5.88 2.09
C SER A 172 6.23 -5.03 2.28
N ARG A 173 5.08 -5.65 2.56
CA ARG A 173 3.79 -4.97 2.76
C ARG A 173 3.46 -4.05 1.58
N ALA A 174 3.70 -4.54 0.36
CA ALA A 174 3.38 -3.80 -0.86
C ALA A 174 1.93 -3.29 -0.83
N LEU A 175 1.75 -2.02 -1.15
CA LEU A 175 0.45 -1.36 -1.22
C LEU A 175 0.18 -0.99 -2.67
N ILE A 176 -0.97 -1.41 -3.20
CA ILE A 176 -1.52 -0.88 -4.45
C ILE A 176 -2.19 0.45 -4.10
N ALA A 177 -1.42 1.53 -4.16
CA ALA A 177 -1.86 2.86 -3.81
C ALA A 177 -2.83 3.40 -4.86
N THR A 178 -3.94 3.97 -4.39
CA THR A 178 -4.96 4.67 -5.20
C THR A 178 -4.98 6.17 -4.90
N GLN A 179 -4.39 6.58 -3.76
CA GLN A 179 -4.30 7.96 -3.32
C GLN A 179 -2.91 8.30 -2.80
N ARG A 180 -2.54 9.57 -2.97
CA ARG A 180 -1.40 10.21 -2.35
C ARG A 180 -1.86 11.51 -1.69
N ASP A 181 -1.47 11.70 -0.44
CA ASP A 181 -1.81 12.84 0.43
C ASP A 181 -3.32 13.12 0.45
N GLY A 182 -4.12 12.05 0.50
CA GLY A 182 -5.58 12.12 0.53
C GLY A 182 -6.27 12.42 -0.81
N THR A 183 -5.50 12.56 -1.89
CA THR A 183 -6.02 12.84 -3.24
C THR A 183 -5.78 11.67 -4.18
N PRO A 184 -6.64 11.43 -5.20
CA PRO A 184 -6.37 10.42 -6.23
C PRO A 184 -5.00 10.65 -6.90
N ILE A 185 -4.27 9.57 -7.19
CA ILE A 185 -2.98 9.69 -7.89
C ILE A 185 -3.25 10.03 -9.36
N PRO A 186 -2.77 11.18 -9.86
CA PRO A 186 -2.93 11.54 -11.26
C PRO A 186 -2.16 10.58 -12.19
N TYR A 187 -2.66 10.34 -13.39
CA TYR A 187 -1.99 9.51 -14.41
C TYR A 187 -0.56 9.93 -14.70
N ASP A 188 -0.34 11.24 -14.78
CA ASP A 188 0.97 11.80 -15.03
C ASP A 188 1.95 11.56 -13.87
N GLN A 189 1.46 11.21 -12.69
CA GLN A 189 2.28 10.96 -11.50
C GLN A 189 2.33 9.48 -11.13
N GLY A 190 2.15 8.62 -12.13
CA GLY A 190 2.16 7.17 -11.99
C GLY A 190 0.83 6.60 -11.50
N GLY A 191 -0.28 7.31 -11.70
CA GLY A 191 -1.64 6.86 -11.39
C GLY A 191 -2.30 6.10 -12.55
N PRO A 192 -3.58 5.68 -12.39
CA PRO A 192 -4.45 5.92 -11.23
C PRO A 192 -4.11 5.02 -10.04
N ILE A 193 -3.31 3.98 -10.26
CA ILE A 193 -2.80 3.08 -9.23
C ILE A 193 -1.32 2.78 -9.43
N ARG A 194 -0.59 2.54 -8.34
CA ARG A 194 0.83 2.12 -8.37
C ARG A 194 1.22 1.32 -7.15
N ILE A 195 2.34 0.61 -7.24
CA ILE A 195 2.91 -0.12 -6.10
C ILE A 195 3.83 0.80 -5.32
N VAL A 196 3.67 0.81 -3.99
CA VAL A 196 4.57 1.48 -3.05
C VAL A 196 4.90 0.56 -1.88
N PHE A 197 6.03 0.82 -1.21
CA PHE A 197 6.52 0.00 -0.11
C PHE A 197 6.83 0.86 1.12
N PRO A 198 6.34 0.51 2.32
CA PRO A 198 6.73 1.21 3.55
C PRO A 198 8.24 1.18 3.80
N ASP A 199 8.75 2.18 4.52
CA ASP A 199 10.17 2.29 4.83
C ASP A 199 10.72 1.07 5.57
N GLY A 200 11.99 0.76 5.32
CA GLY A 200 12.72 -0.31 5.99
C GLY A 200 12.23 -1.71 5.63
N THR A 201 11.38 -1.85 4.61
CA THR A 201 10.95 -3.15 4.10
C THR A 201 11.89 -3.67 3.01
N PRO A 202 11.98 -4.99 2.77
CA PRO A 202 12.96 -5.56 1.84
C PRO A 202 12.96 -4.93 0.44
N LEU A 203 11.79 -4.55 -0.09
CA LEU A 203 11.65 -3.94 -1.41
C LEU A 203 11.59 -2.40 -1.40
N SER A 204 11.66 -1.73 -0.25
CA SER A 204 11.59 -0.25 -0.22
C SER A 204 12.76 0.40 -0.95
N SER A 205 13.91 -0.26 -1.06
CA SER A 205 15.08 0.21 -1.81
C SER A 205 15.23 -0.38 -3.22
N VAL A 206 14.31 -1.27 -3.65
CA VAL A 206 14.35 -1.89 -4.98
C VAL A 206 13.48 -1.05 -5.91
N LEU A 207 14.09 -0.04 -6.55
CA LEU A 207 13.33 0.97 -7.30
C LEU A 207 12.48 0.38 -8.43
N ASP A 208 12.97 -0.65 -9.11
CA ASP A 208 12.22 -1.36 -10.17
C ASP A 208 10.91 -2.01 -9.66
N ALA A 209 10.82 -2.32 -8.37
CA ALA A 209 9.62 -2.94 -7.80
C ALA A 209 8.47 -1.92 -7.62
N TRP A 210 8.77 -0.62 -7.62
CA TRP A 210 7.78 0.45 -7.48
C TRP A 210 7.09 0.68 -8.82
N ASN A 211 6.31 -0.28 -9.30
CA ASN A 211 5.65 -0.21 -10.60
C ASN A 211 4.64 0.95 -10.60
N TRP A 212 4.92 1.98 -11.40
CA TRP A 212 4.01 3.11 -11.61
C TRP A 212 2.93 2.73 -12.62
N SER A 213 1.79 3.41 -12.56
CA SER A 213 0.69 3.22 -13.50
C SER A 213 0.30 1.75 -13.67
N LEU A 214 0.22 1.01 -12.57
CA LEU A 214 -0.03 -0.43 -12.58
C LEU A 214 -1.36 -0.73 -13.30
N ALA A 215 -1.35 -1.72 -14.19
CA ALA A 215 -2.51 -2.15 -14.97
C ALA A 215 -2.82 -3.63 -14.81
N ALA A 216 -1.79 -4.47 -14.64
CA ALA A 216 -1.97 -5.91 -14.53
C ALA A 216 -1.01 -6.58 -13.54
N ILE A 217 -1.45 -7.69 -12.99
CA ILE A 217 -0.63 -8.68 -12.28
C ILE A 217 -0.88 -10.04 -12.92
N LYS A 218 0.16 -10.70 -13.40
CA LYS A 218 0.07 -11.98 -14.12
C LYS A 218 0.94 -13.02 -13.44
N VAL A 219 0.41 -14.21 -13.13
CA VAL A 219 1.27 -15.33 -12.72
C VAL A 219 2.10 -15.79 -13.92
N LYS A 220 3.41 -15.90 -13.72
CA LYS A 220 4.31 -16.54 -14.67
C LYS A 220 4.26 -18.04 -14.40
N THR A 221 3.72 -18.80 -15.35
CA THR A 221 3.87 -20.25 -15.32
C THR A 221 5.36 -20.58 -15.39
N PRO A 222 5.90 -21.44 -14.51
CA PRO A 222 7.23 -21.99 -14.72
C PRO A 222 7.24 -22.56 -16.14
N GLY A 223 8.18 -22.11 -16.98
CA GLY A 223 8.29 -22.59 -18.35
C GLY A 223 8.31 -24.12 -18.30
N GLY A 224 7.31 -24.76 -18.89
CA GLY A 224 7.38 -26.20 -19.15
C GLY A 224 8.66 -26.48 -19.95
N PRO A 225 9.24 -27.69 -19.87
CA PRO A 225 10.39 -28.02 -20.70
C PRO A 225 10.02 -27.70 -22.15
N ALA A 226 10.84 -26.88 -22.81
CA ALA A 226 10.73 -26.64 -24.24
C ALA A 226 10.65 -28.01 -24.93
N SER A 227 9.51 -28.26 -25.57
CA SER A 227 9.28 -29.48 -26.36
C SER A 227 9.95 -29.36 -27.72
#